data_AF-A0A8T4B3I7-F1
#
_entry.id   AF-A0A8T4B3I7-F1
#
_cell.length_a   1.000
_cell.length_b   1.000
_cell.length_c   1.000
_cell.angle_alpha   90.00
_cell.angle_beta   90.00
_cell.angle_gamma   90.00
#
_symmetry.space_group_name_H-M   'P 1'
#
loop_
_entity.id
_entity.type
_entity.pdbx_description
1 polymer ?
#
loop_
_entity_poly.entity_id
_entity_poly.type
_entity_poly.pdbx_seq_one_letter_code
_entity_poly.pdbx_strand_id
1 'polypeptide(L)'
;MDKENWISKIQEHEAHHTSQGMQDGVIDFICQNIDISNNYCIEFGFDSTNWDDCLPNTGHLVHQRKWDYLLLDGNCDNPDINLYQHFITSENICQLFEKYGVPKEPGYISIDLDSTDIWVTAALLKNYQPSFISVEFNPNFPIDAAMAFPNDKDEFWLKDRVMGSSLKALSMMAQNHGYSLVYAGCFSSAKHSDAFFVRDDLIDKSHVPTLESFADTYVPLHGVCLNGRENIYLNYAVWIETKDVQKSRDAVPKEWKKYISGTFTQRLTRKRKMLTHKFFTRLSIKRKRLMHKLGFAQ
;
A
#
# COMPACT_ATOMS: atom_id res chain seq x y z
N MET A 1 -32.71 10.20 -4.74
CA MET A 1 -32.65 9.82 -3.32
C MET A 1 -31.61 10.71 -2.70
N ASP A 2 -31.93 11.41 -1.61
CA ASP A 2 -30.88 11.90 -0.71
C ASP A 2 -30.07 10.66 -0.32
N LYS A 3 -28.93 10.43 -0.98
CA LYS A 3 -27.99 9.40 -0.56
C LYS A 3 -27.50 9.95 0.79
N GLU A 4 -28.05 9.39 1.86
CA GLU A 4 -27.55 9.56 3.21
C GLU A 4 -26.00 9.57 3.16
N ASN A 5 -25.36 10.44 3.94
CA ASN A 5 -23.90 10.54 3.95
C ASN A 5 -23.29 9.21 4.44
N TRP A 6 -23.16 8.26 3.53
CA TRP A 6 -22.67 6.91 3.80
C TRP A 6 -21.17 6.95 4.07
N ILE A 7 -20.45 7.95 3.55
CA ILE A 7 -19.01 8.11 3.77
C ILE A 7 -18.72 8.24 5.27
N SER A 8 -19.54 8.98 6.02
CA SER A 8 -19.35 9.10 7.46
C SER A 8 -19.62 7.80 8.25
N LYS A 9 -20.22 6.79 7.61
CA LYS A 9 -20.54 5.50 8.22
C LYS A 9 -19.51 4.41 7.92
N ILE A 10 -18.52 4.66 7.04
CA ILE A 10 -17.56 3.63 6.61
C ILE A 10 -16.90 2.93 7.80
N GLN A 11 -16.49 3.67 8.83
CA GLN A 11 -15.85 3.11 10.02
C GLN A 11 -16.74 2.10 10.78
N GLU A 12 -18.06 2.29 10.79
CA GLU A 12 -19.01 1.39 11.44
C GLU A 12 -19.17 0.05 10.70
N HIS A 13 -18.71 0.00 9.46
CA HIS A 13 -18.76 -1.16 8.57
C HIS A 13 -17.39 -1.83 8.38
N GLU A 14 -16.39 -1.46 9.19
CA GLU A 14 -15.19 -2.26 9.35
C GLU A 14 -15.57 -3.68 9.80
N ALA A 15 -15.20 -4.66 8.98
CA ALA A 15 -15.41 -6.07 9.25
C ALA A 15 -14.24 -6.84 8.64
N HIS A 16 -13.92 -7.99 9.23
CA HIS A 16 -12.89 -8.89 8.74
C HIS A 16 -13.57 -10.14 8.16
N HIS A 17 -13.46 -10.35 6.86
CA HIS A 17 -13.94 -11.56 6.19
C HIS A 17 -12.81 -12.48 5.69
N THR A 18 -11.82 -11.89 5.03
CA THR A 18 -10.74 -12.48 4.23
C THR A 18 -9.47 -11.63 4.22
N SER A 19 -9.56 -10.30 4.37
CA SER A 19 -8.39 -9.40 4.38
C SER A 19 -7.55 -9.51 5.65
N GLN A 20 -6.31 -8.99 5.63
CA GLN A 20 -5.40 -9.04 6.78
C GLN A 20 -5.96 -8.31 8.02
N GLY A 21 -6.63 -7.18 7.79
CA GLY A 21 -7.37 -6.41 8.79
C GLY A 21 -8.84 -6.35 8.42
N MET A 22 -9.44 -5.17 8.58
CA MET A 22 -10.86 -4.96 8.32
C MET A 22 -11.14 -4.29 6.95
N GLN A 23 -10.19 -4.37 6.00
CA GLN A 23 -10.31 -3.72 4.70
C GLN A 23 -11.53 -4.20 3.91
N ASP A 24 -11.80 -5.50 3.91
CA ASP A 24 -12.85 -6.06 3.07
C ASP A 24 -14.27 -5.69 3.49
N GLY A 25 -14.51 -5.42 4.78
CA GLY A 25 -15.75 -4.78 5.23
C GLY A 25 -15.92 -3.36 4.67
N VAL A 26 -14.85 -2.57 4.67
CA VAL A 26 -14.84 -1.22 4.06
C VAL A 26 -15.09 -1.30 2.55
N ILE A 27 -14.42 -2.22 1.87
CA ILE A 27 -14.55 -2.46 0.42
C ILE A 27 -15.99 -2.85 0.08
N ASP A 28 -16.56 -3.81 0.81
CA ASP A 28 -17.94 -4.27 0.56
C ASP A 28 -18.95 -3.14 0.78
N PHE A 29 -18.78 -2.34 1.83
CA PHE A 29 -19.63 -1.20 2.12
C PHE A 29 -19.53 -0.11 1.05
N ILE A 30 -18.33 0.22 0.55
CA ILE A 30 -18.18 1.14 -0.59
C ILE A 30 -18.93 0.59 -1.81
N CYS A 31 -18.76 -0.70 -2.12
CA CYS A 31 -19.45 -1.36 -3.24
C CYS A 31 -20.98 -1.38 -3.12
N GLN A 32 -21.55 -1.18 -1.93
CA GLN A 32 -23.00 -1.08 -1.72
C GLN A 32 -23.54 0.34 -1.97
N ASN A 33 -22.67 1.36 -1.93
CA ASN A 33 -23.07 2.78 -1.93
C ASN A 33 -22.73 3.54 -3.21
N ILE A 34 -21.91 2.97 -4.10
CA ILE A 34 -21.54 3.54 -5.39
C ILE A 34 -22.03 2.67 -6.55
N ASP A 35 -22.24 3.30 -7.70
CA ASP A 35 -22.68 2.62 -8.91
C ASP A 35 -21.47 2.06 -9.67
N ILE A 36 -21.27 0.74 -9.61
CA ILE A 36 -20.13 0.04 -10.23
C ILE A 36 -20.56 -0.59 -11.56
N SER A 37 -19.91 -0.16 -12.65
CA SER A 37 -20.24 -0.61 -14.00
C SER A 37 -19.62 -1.95 -14.37
N ASN A 38 -18.43 -2.27 -13.84
CA ASN A 38 -17.75 -3.54 -14.08
C ASN A 38 -17.37 -4.19 -12.74
N ASN A 39 -17.94 -5.35 -12.47
CA ASN A 39 -17.61 -6.19 -11.31
C ASN A 39 -16.29 -6.95 -11.55
N TYR A 40 -15.21 -6.18 -11.69
CA TYR A 40 -13.86 -6.68 -11.93
C TYR A 40 -12.92 -6.09 -10.88
N CYS A 41 -12.22 -6.93 -10.12
CA CYS A 41 -11.27 -6.50 -9.10
C CYS A 41 -9.83 -6.93 -9.41
N ILE A 42 -8.85 -6.17 -8.92
CA ILE A 42 -7.44 -6.51 -9.09
C ILE A 42 -6.73 -6.42 -7.74
N GLU A 43 -5.87 -7.39 -7.45
CA GLU A 43 -4.99 -7.41 -6.28
C GLU A 43 -3.53 -7.34 -6.72
N PHE A 44 -2.80 -6.35 -6.22
CA PHE A 44 -1.34 -6.34 -6.27
C PHE A 44 -0.78 -6.83 -4.94
N GLY A 45 0.29 -7.63 -4.98
CA GLY A 45 0.91 -8.16 -3.77
C GLY A 45 0.23 -9.43 -3.24
N PHE A 46 -0.38 -10.24 -4.12
CA PHE A 46 -0.95 -11.53 -3.73
C PHE A 46 0.17 -12.55 -3.43
N ASP A 47 0.72 -12.51 -2.22
CA ASP A 47 1.95 -13.18 -1.80
C ASP A 47 1.82 -14.69 -1.51
N SER A 48 0.85 -15.36 -2.14
CA SER A 48 0.57 -16.79 -2.01
C SER A 48 0.23 -17.42 -3.36
N THR A 49 0.36 -18.74 -3.47
CA THR A 49 -0.07 -19.50 -4.66
C THR A 49 -1.49 -20.07 -4.53
N ASN A 50 -2.17 -19.85 -3.40
CA ASN A 50 -3.54 -20.33 -3.14
C ASN A 50 -4.30 -19.34 -2.25
N TRP A 51 -5.62 -19.47 -2.19
CA TRP A 51 -6.50 -18.62 -1.39
C TRP A 51 -6.53 -18.95 0.12
N ASP A 52 -6.06 -20.14 0.51
CA ASP A 52 -6.15 -20.64 1.88
C ASP A 52 -5.04 -20.08 2.79
N ASP A 53 -3.90 -19.72 2.21
CA ASP A 53 -2.68 -19.29 2.92
C ASP A 53 -2.42 -17.77 2.80
N CYS A 54 -3.39 -16.98 2.35
CA CYS A 54 -3.28 -15.52 2.20
C CYS A 54 -4.49 -14.78 2.73
N LEU A 55 -4.35 -13.46 2.90
CA LEU A 55 -5.41 -12.58 3.40
C LEU A 55 -5.62 -11.35 2.48
N PRO A 56 -6.03 -11.55 1.21
CA PRO A 56 -6.13 -10.49 0.21
C PRO A 56 -7.35 -9.59 0.46
N ASN A 57 -7.24 -8.32 0.07
CA ASN A 57 -8.34 -7.35 0.17
C ASN A 57 -9.53 -7.73 -0.75
N THR A 58 -9.23 -8.37 -1.89
CA THR A 58 -10.22 -8.75 -2.90
C THR A 58 -10.98 -10.06 -2.61
N GLY A 59 -10.59 -10.83 -1.58
CA GLY A 59 -11.12 -12.18 -1.33
C GLY A 59 -12.65 -12.23 -1.20
N HIS A 60 -13.25 -11.30 -0.47
CA HIS A 60 -14.70 -11.20 -0.33
C HIS A 60 -15.41 -10.92 -1.65
N LEU A 61 -14.86 -10.03 -2.49
CA LEU A 61 -15.43 -9.69 -3.80
C LEU A 61 -15.44 -10.90 -4.74
N VAL A 62 -14.35 -11.67 -4.75
CA VAL A 62 -14.23 -12.87 -5.59
C VAL A 62 -15.15 -13.98 -5.10
N HIS A 63 -15.05 -14.36 -3.82
CA HIS A 63 -15.72 -15.56 -3.33
C HIS A 63 -17.20 -15.34 -3.01
N GLN A 64 -17.60 -14.16 -2.52
CA GLN A 64 -18.99 -13.88 -2.14
C GLN A 64 -19.73 -13.10 -3.23
N ARG A 65 -19.13 -12.03 -3.75
CA ARG A 65 -19.79 -11.20 -4.79
C ARG A 65 -19.62 -11.74 -6.22
N LYS A 66 -18.78 -12.78 -6.42
CA LYS A 66 -18.54 -13.44 -7.71
C LYS A 66 -18.02 -12.48 -8.79
N TRP A 67 -17.16 -11.54 -8.39
CA TRP A 67 -16.49 -10.64 -9.33
C TRP A 67 -15.44 -11.39 -10.14
N ASP A 68 -15.26 -10.97 -11.39
CA ASP A 68 -14.08 -11.33 -12.16
C ASP A 68 -12.86 -10.66 -11.53
N TYR A 69 -11.67 -11.23 -11.72
CA TYR A 69 -10.49 -10.75 -11.01
C TYR A 69 -9.19 -11.02 -11.73
N LEU A 70 -8.14 -10.28 -11.36
CA LEU A 70 -6.74 -10.51 -11.74
C LEU A 70 -5.87 -10.40 -10.47
N LEU A 71 -4.99 -11.36 -10.26
CA LEU A 71 -4.01 -11.32 -9.17
C LEU A 71 -2.61 -11.14 -9.77
N LEU A 72 -1.82 -10.25 -9.17
CA LEU A 72 -0.44 -10.02 -9.57
C LEU A 72 0.47 -10.00 -8.34
N ASP A 73 1.62 -10.67 -8.44
CA ASP A 73 2.65 -10.66 -7.41
C ASP A 73 4.06 -10.73 -8.01
N GLY A 74 5.07 -10.27 -7.28
CA GLY A 74 6.46 -10.29 -7.75
C GLY A 74 7.12 -11.68 -7.74
N ASN A 75 6.60 -12.62 -6.94
CA ASN A 75 7.23 -13.90 -6.61
C ASN A 75 6.32 -15.12 -6.76
N CYS A 76 5.00 -14.92 -6.83
CA CYS A 76 4.00 -15.98 -6.92
C CYS A 76 3.37 -16.06 -8.32
N ASP A 77 3.15 -17.29 -8.80
CA ASP A 77 2.49 -17.60 -10.08
C ASP A 77 1.54 -18.77 -9.86
N ASN A 78 0.30 -18.63 -10.31
CA ASN A 78 -0.66 -19.73 -10.39
C ASN A 78 -1.80 -19.36 -11.36
N PRO A 79 -1.66 -19.67 -12.66
CA PRO A 79 -2.67 -19.34 -13.66
C PRO A 79 -4.06 -19.95 -13.40
N ASP A 80 -4.16 -21.04 -12.63
CA ASP A 80 -5.44 -21.68 -12.30
C ASP A 80 -6.33 -20.79 -11.41
N ILE A 81 -5.72 -19.83 -10.69
CA ILE A 81 -6.42 -18.80 -9.92
C ILE A 81 -6.20 -17.41 -10.53
N ASN A 82 -5.89 -17.32 -11.82
CA ASN A 82 -5.60 -16.06 -12.52
C ASN A 82 -4.54 -15.18 -11.83
N LEU A 83 -3.54 -15.82 -11.21
CA LEU A 83 -2.38 -15.20 -10.59
C LEU A 83 -1.17 -15.28 -11.52
N TYR A 84 -0.54 -14.14 -11.77
CA TYR A 84 0.65 -14.08 -12.61
C TYR A 84 1.81 -13.33 -11.96
N GLN A 85 3.00 -13.90 -12.10
CA GLN A 85 4.21 -13.29 -11.58
C GLN A 85 4.70 -12.12 -12.45
N HIS A 86 4.72 -10.91 -11.87
CA HIS A 86 5.31 -9.70 -12.48
C HIS A 86 5.95 -8.80 -11.44
N PHE A 87 7.14 -8.29 -11.76
CA PHE A 87 7.69 -7.13 -11.04
C PHE A 87 7.01 -5.85 -11.58
N ILE A 88 6.01 -5.35 -10.85
CA ILE A 88 5.19 -4.21 -11.26
C ILE A 88 5.98 -2.90 -11.13
N THR A 89 5.89 -2.06 -12.14
CA THR A 89 6.49 -0.72 -12.16
C THR A 89 5.53 0.28 -12.82
N SER A 90 5.78 1.57 -12.60
CA SER A 90 5.04 2.64 -13.26
C SER A 90 5.19 2.63 -14.79
N GLU A 91 6.23 1.97 -15.32
CA GLU A 91 6.50 1.86 -16.76
C GLU A 91 5.77 0.69 -17.43
N ASN A 92 5.49 -0.40 -16.70
CA ASN A 92 4.91 -1.62 -17.29
C ASN A 92 3.43 -1.86 -16.94
N ILE A 93 2.89 -1.23 -15.90
CA ILE A 93 1.57 -1.61 -15.35
C ILE A 93 0.43 -1.52 -16.39
N CYS A 94 0.44 -0.51 -17.25
CA CYS A 94 -0.58 -0.38 -18.30
C CYS A 94 -0.48 -1.49 -19.35
N GLN A 95 0.73 -1.92 -19.70
CA GLN A 95 0.95 -3.03 -20.65
C GLN A 95 0.50 -4.36 -20.03
N LEU A 96 0.69 -4.55 -18.72
CA LEU A 96 0.18 -5.72 -18.01
C LEU A 96 -1.35 -5.75 -18.03
N PHE A 97 -2.00 -4.61 -17.77
CA PHE A 97 -3.46 -4.51 -17.82
C PHE A 97 -4.01 -4.81 -19.23
N GLU A 98 -3.35 -4.31 -20.28
CA GLU A 98 -3.69 -4.64 -21.67
C GLU A 98 -3.51 -6.14 -21.97
N LYS A 99 -2.37 -6.72 -21.54
CA LYS A 99 -2.05 -8.15 -21.72
C LYS A 99 -3.11 -9.06 -21.12
N TYR A 100 -3.63 -8.71 -19.94
CA TYR A 100 -4.62 -9.52 -19.21
C TYR A 100 -6.06 -9.10 -19.47
N GLY A 101 -6.31 -8.18 -20.41
CA GLY A 101 -7.66 -7.79 -20.81
C GLY A 101 -8.44 -7.07 -19.72
N VAL A 102 -7.76 -6.36 -18.81
CA VAL A 102 -8.42 -5.59 -17.74
C VAL A 102 -9.32 -4.52 -18.38
N PRO A 103 -10.60 -4.40 -17.96
CA PRO A 103 -11.50 -3.38 -18.50
C PRO A 103 -10.96 -1.98 -18.21
N LYS A 104 -11.36 -0.98 -19.02
CA LYS A 104 -10.91 0.41 -18.81
C LYS A 104 -11.46 1.06 -17.54
N GLU A 105 -12.57 0.54 -17.02
CA GLU A 105 -13.22 0.99 -15.78
C GLU A 105 -13.46 -0.21 -14.85
N PRO A 106 -12.42 -0.86 -14.30
CA PRO A 106 -12.63 -1.96 -13.36
C PRO A 106 -13.32 -1.45 -12.09
N GLY A 107 -13.98 -2.33 -11.34
CA GLY A 107 -14.69 -1.90 -10.14
C GLY A 107 -13.73 -1.49 -9.02
N TYR A 108 -12.71 -2.31 -8.75
CA TYR A 108 -11.80 -2.10 -7.62
C TYR A 108 -10.37 -2.52 -7.92
N ILE A 109 -9.39 -1.82 -7.35
CA ILE A 109 -7.98 -2.20 -7.37
C ILE A 109 -7.41 -2.04 -5.95
N SER A 110 -6.89 -3.13 -5.39
CA SER A 110 -6.04 -3.15 -4.20
C SER A 110 -4.58 -2.97 -4.61
N ILE A 111 -3.92 -1.92 -4.12
CA ILE A 111 -2.54 -1.57 -4.45
C ILE A 111 -1.68 -1.66 -3.19
N ASP A 112 -0.93 -2.74 -3.08
CA ASP A 112 0.09 -2.95 -2.06
C ASP A 112 1.36 -3.56 -2.70
N LEU A 113 2.40 -2.74 -2.79
CA LEU A 113 3.72 -3.08 -3.34
C LEU A 113 4.85 -2.73 -2.35
N ASP A 114 4.53 -2.42 -1.09
CA ASP A 114 5.41 -1.96 -0.02
C ASP A 114 6.25 -0.67 -0.31
N SER A 115 6.12 -0.03 -1.48
CA SER A 115 7.15 0.87 -2.01
C SER A 115 6.65 1.92 -3.01
N THR A 116 6.59 1.56 -4.30
CA THR A 116 6.39 2.48 -5.43
C THR A 116 4.92 2.71 -5.79
N ASP A 117 4.02 2.37 -4.87
CA ASP A 117 2.56 2.37 -4.97
C ASP A 117 2.02 3.65 -5.61
N ILE A 118 2.48 4.81 -5.13
CA ILE A 118 2.05 6.13 -5.62
C ILE A 118 2.32 6.32 -7.12
N TRP A 119 3.44 5.77 -7.63
CA TRP A 119 3.86 5.93 -9.02
C TRP A 119 3.15 4.96 -9.94
N VAL A 120 2.99 3.72 -9.50
CA VAL A 120 2.21 2.70 -10.19
C VAL A 120 0.76 3.16 -10.31
N THR A 121 0.18 3.65 -9.22
CA THR A 121 -1.18 4.20 -9.20
C THR A 121 -1.32 5.38 -10.15
N ALA A 122 -0.43 6.38 -10.05
CA ALA A 122 -0.48 7.55 -10.94
C ALA A 122 -0.29 7.20 -12.42
N ALA A 123 0.49 6.16 -12.74
CA ALA A 123 0.63 5.68 -14.11
C ALA A 123 -0.63 4.98 -14.61
N LEU A 124 -1.22 4.12 -13.78
CA LEU A 124 -2.46 3.38 -14.07
C LEU A 124 -3.62 4.33 -14.32
N LEU A 125 -3.83 5.32 -13.44
CA LEU A 125 -4.92 6.30 -13.51
C LEU A 125 -4.83 7.28 -14.69
N LYS A 126 -3.81 7.18 -15.56
CA LYS A 126 -3.78 7.91 -16.84
C LYS A 126 -4.60 7.22 -17.93
N ASN A 127 -4.75 5.90 -17.84
CA ASN A 127 -5.33 5.07 -18.91
C ASN A 127 -6.51 4.22 -18.43
N TYR A 128 -6.73 4.14 -17.12
CA TYR A 128 -7.78 3.36 -16.47
C TYR A 128 -8.50 4.23 -15.45
N GLN A 129 -9.79 3.99 -15.28
CA GLN A 129 -10.67 4.75 -14.39
C GLN A 129 -11.45 3.79 -13.47
N PRO A 130 -10.78 3.09 -12.54
CA PRO A 130 -11.47 2.23 -11.57
C PRO A 130 -12.56 2.97 -10.81
N SER A 131 -13.65 2.30 -10.41
CA SER A 131 -14.68 2.96 -9.58
C SER A 131 -14.11 3.43 -8.24
N PHE A 132 -13.24 2.62 -7.63
CA PHE A 132 -12.46 3.00 -6.46
C PHE A 132 -11.17 2.18 -6.35
N ILE A 133 -10.23 2.66 -5.56
CA ILE A 133 -8.95 1.99 -5.29
C ILE A 133 -8.64 2.04 -3.81
N SER A 134 -7.85 1.08 -3.31
CA SER A 134 -7.12 1.24 -2.06
C SER A 134 -5.63 1.24 -2.32
N VAL A 135 -4.90 2.03 -1.54
CA VAL A 135 -3.43 2.10 -1.61
C VAL A 135 -2.87 2.05 -0.19
N GLU A 136 -1.91 1.15 0.06
CA GLU A 136 -1.22 1.13 1.35
C GLU A 136 -0.42 2.44 1.54
N PHE A 137 -0.61 3.09 2.68
CA PHE A 137 0.13 4.29 3.04
C PHE A 137 1.09 3.99 4.19
N ASN A 138 2.14 4.79 4.31
CA ASN A 138 3.07 4.73 5.42
C ASN A 138 2.50 5.47 6.65
N PRO A 139 2.05 4.76 7.71
CA PRO A 139 1.44 5.38 8.88
C PRO A 139 2.46 6.03 9.81
N ASN A 140 3.76 5.97 9.48
CA ASN A 140 4.79 6.65 10.25
C ASN A 140 4.83 8.15 10.00
N PHE A 141 4.14 8.70 9.00
CA PHE A 141 4.18 10.12 8.72
C PHE A 141 3.01 10.88 9.36
N PRO A 142 3.21 12.13 9.81
CA PRO A 142 2.10 12.97 10.25
C PRO A 142 1.23 13.37 9.05
N ILE A 143 0.00 13.81 9.34
CA ILE A 143 -1.04 14.08 8.33
C ILE A 143 -0.68 15.18 7.33
N ASP A 144 0.24 16.08 7.68
CA ASP A 144 0.70 17.19 6.85
C ASP A 144 1.93 16.85 5.97
N ALA A 145 2.57 15.70 6.19
CA ALA A 145 3.78 15.33 5.47
C ALA A 145 3.46 14.77 4.09
N ALA A 146 3.93 15.39 3.01
CA ALA A 146 3.80 14.92 1.63
C ALA A 146 5.02 14.10 1.19
N MET A 147 5.25 12.95 1.83
CA MET A 147 6.41 12.08 1.62
C MET A 147 6.08 11.00 0.58
N ALA A 148 6.78 11.01 -0.55
CA ALA A 148 6.67 9.95 -1.56
C ALA A 148 7.95 9.10 -1.61
N PHE A 149 7.78 7.77 -1.64
CA PHE A 149 8.86 6.85 -1.99
C PHE A 149 9.43 7.22 -3.37
N PRO A 150 10.72 7.02 -3.68
CA PRO A 150 11.25 7.28 -5.02
C PRO A 150 10.61 6.38 -6.08
N ASN A 151 10.45 6.88 -7.30
CA ASN A 151 10.11 6.05 -8.47
C ASN A 151 11.38 5.36 -8.99
N ASP A 152 11.92 4.45 -8.21
CA ASP A 152 13.14 3.72 -8.54
C ASP A 152 12.89 2.23 -8.31
N LYS A 153 12.97 1.43 -9.38
CA LYS A 153 12.75 -0.01 -9.35
C LYS A 153 13.83 -0.78 -8.57
N ASP A 154 14.99 -0.17 -8.36
CA ASP A 154 16.11 -0.77 -7.64
C ASP A 154 16.08 -0.42 -6.13
N GLU A 155 15.14 0.43 -5.70
CA GLU A 155 14.84 0.73 -4.30
C GLU A 155 13.70 -0.15 -3.78
N PHE A 156 13.97 -0.90 -2.72
CA PHE A 156 13.02 -1.84 -2.12
C PHE A 156 12.90 -1.64 -0.61
N TRP A 157 11.78 -2.05 -0.05
CA TRP A 157 11.57 -2.00 1.38
C TRP A 157 12.52 -2.96 2.12
N LEU A 158 13.20 -2.47 3.16
CA LEU A 158 14.13 -3.27 3.98
C LEU A 158 13.54 -3.63 5.36
N LYS A 159 12.21 -3.71 5.46
CA LYS A 159 11.51 -4.01 6.72
C LYS A 159 11.84 -2.99 7.82
N ASP A 160 11.99 -1.74 7.41
CA ASP A 160 12.15 -0.56 8.26
C ASP A 160 11.03 0.46 7.97
N ARG A 161 11.14 1.67 8.50
CA ARG A 161 10.11 2.71 8.27
C ARG A 161 10.14 3.34 6.87
N VAL A 162 11.06 2.92 6.01
CA VAL A 162 11.21 3.44 4.64
C VAL A 162 10.48 2.49 3.69
N MET A 163 9.16 2.64 3.65
CA MET A 163 8.21 1.98 2.74
C MET A 163 7.15 2.97 2.28
N GLY A 164 6.52 2.70 1.14
CA GLY A 164 5.35 3.43 0.63
C GLY A 164 5.41 4.96 0.74
N SER A 165 4.24 5.58 0.64
CA SER A 165 4.09 7.05 0.68
C SER A 165 3.15 7.49 1.80
N SER A 166 3.25 8.73 2.26
CA SER A 166 2.35 9.26 3.27
C SER A 166 0.93 9.44 2.74
N LEU A 167 -0.05 9.44 3.65
CA LEU A 167 -1.45 9.67 3.31
C LEU A 167 -1.66 10.97 2.51
N LYS A 168 -1.02 12.08 2.92
CA LYS A 168 -1.08 13.35 2.18
C LYS A 168 -0.59 13.21 0.74
N ALA A 169 0.52 12.52 0.51
CA ALA A 169 1.08 12.36 -0.84
C ALA A 169 0.11 11.54 -1.72
N LEU A 170 -0.46 10.47 -1.18
CA LEU A 170 -1.47 9.67 -1.88
C LEU A 170 -2.76 10.46 -2.14
N SER A 171 -3.24 11.27 -1.19
CA SER A 171 -4.40 12.14 -1.42
C SER A 171 -4.16 13.15 -2.53
N MET A 172 -2.98 13.77 -2.58
CA MET A 172 -2.62 14.70 -3.66
C MET A 172 -2.53 13.98 -5.02
N MET A 173 -2.02 12.74 -5.03
CA MET A 173 -2.00 11.91 -6.23
C MET A 173 -3.42 11.60 -6.70
N ALA A 174 -4.28 11.08 -5.82
CA ALA A 174 -5.66 10.74 -6.14
C ALA A 174 -6.46 11.96 -6.66
N GLN A 175 -6.33 13.11 -5.99
CA GLN A 175 -7.00 14.36 -6.39
C GLN A 175 -6.61 14.81 -7.80
N ASN A 176 -5.33 14.70 -8.17
CA ASN A 176 -4.86 15.04 -9.52
C ASN A 176 -5.40 14.10 -10.61
N HIS A 177 -6.02 12.99 -10.23
CA HIS A 177 -6.58 11.98 -11.13
C HIS A 177 -8.11 11.85 -11.01
N GLY A 178 -8.78 12.77 -10.31
CA GLY A 178 -10.25 12.77 -10.20
C GLY A 178 -10.81 11.78 -9.17
N TYR A 179 -10.04 11.51 -8.11
CA TYR A 179 -10.45 10.66 -6.99
C TYR A 179 -10.37 11.40 -5.66
N SER A 180 -11.29 11.07 -4.76
CA SER A 180 -11.38 11.65 -3.42
C SER A 180 -11.09 10.60 -2.35
N LEU A 181 -10.32 10.97 -1.31
CA LEU A 181 -10.10 10.15 -0.12
C LEU A 181 -11.39 10.06 0.68
N VAL A 182 -12.02 8.89 0.73
CA VAL A 182 -13.26 8.67 1.49
C VAL A 182 -12.99 8.03 2.85
N TYR A 183 -11.91 7.25 2.97
CA TYR A 183 -11.54 6.58 4.22
C TYR A 183 -10.04 6.28 4.27
N ALA A 184 -9.47 6.25 5.47
CA ALA A 184 -8.14 5.71 5.71
C ALA A 184 -8.16 4.93 7.03
N GLY A 185 -7.66 3.69 7.00
CA GLY A 185 -7.62 2.85 8.18
C GLY A 185 -6.60 3.34 9.20
N CYS A 186 -6.93 3.18 10.48
CA CYS A 186 -5.96 3.33 11.57
C CYS A 186 -5.54 1.95 12.08
N PHE A 187 -4.24 1.67 12.13
CA PHE A 187 -3.74 0.38 12.61
C PHE A 187 -4.18 0.05 14.05
N SER A 188 -4.53 1.06 14.86
CA SER A 188 -5.01 0.85 16.22
C SER A 188 -6.45 0.29 16.27
N SER A 189 -7.35 0.75 15.40
CA SER A 189 -8.76 0.32 15.33
C SER A 189 -9.00 -0.73 14.24
N ALA A 190 -8.61 -0.43 13.01
CA ALA A 190 -8.91 -1.18 11.79
C ALA A 190 -7.91 -2.31 11.50
N LYS A 191 -6.75 -2.27 12.16
CA LYS A 191 -5.62 -3.22 11.96
C LYS A 191 -4.99 -3.20 10.55
N HIS A 192 -5.16 -2.11 9.81
CA HIS A 192 -4.54 -1.92 8.49
C HIS A 192 -4.07 -0.47 8.27
N SER A 193 -3.46 -0.18 7.13
CA SER A 193 -2.97 1.16 6.75
C SER A 193 -3.25 1.43 5.27
N ASP A 194 -4.51 1.26 4.89
CA ASP A 194 -4.99 1.46 3.52
C ASP A 194 -5.78 2.76 3.45
N ALA A 195 -5.56 3.51 2.38
CA ALA A 195 -6.33 4.68 2.02
C ALA A 195 -7.25 4.34 0.86
N PHE A 196 -8.56 4.57 1.03
CA PHE A 196 -9.60 4.29 0.04
C PHE A 196 -9.97 5.56 -0.71
N PHE A 197 -9.87 5.50 -2.03
CA PHE A 197 -10.14 6.61 -2.93
C PHE A 197 -11.24 6.23 -3.92
N VAL A 198 -12.29 7.05 -4.01
CA VAL A 198 -13.43 6.82 -4.91
C VAL A 198 -13.44 7.87 -6.02
N ARG A 199 -13.82 7.46 -7.24
CA ARG A 199 -13.92 8.34 -8.40
C ARG A 199 -14.94 9.45 -8.14
N ASP A 200 -14.58 10.69 -8.44
CA ASP A 200 -15.34 11.88 -8.05
C ASP A 200 -16.77 11.92 -8.61
N ASP A 201 -17.02 11.31 -9.77
CA ASP A 201 -18.33 11.24 -10.43
C ASP A 201 -19.29 10.25 -9.78
N LEU A 202 -18.80 9.37 -8.89
CA LEU A 202 -19.59 8.34 -8.21
C LEU A 202 -20.09 8.76 -6.81
N ILE A 203 -19.70 9.94 -6.34
CA ILE A 203 -19.95 10.41 -4.97
C ILE A 203 -20.40 11.88 -4.93
N ASP A 204 -21.08 12.24 -3.84
CA ASP A 204 -21.29 13.64 -3.49
C ASP A 204 -20.04 14.19 -2.78
N LYS A 205 -19.31 15.08 -3.45
CA LYS A 205 -18.07 15.67 -2.90
C LYS A 205 -18.29 16.51 -1.64
N SER A 206 -19.53 16.93 -1.34
CA SER A 206 -19.83 17.63 -0.09
C SER A 206 -19.77 16.72 1.14
N HIS A 207 -19.81 15.40 0.94
CA HIS A 207 -19.69 14.38 1.99
C HIS A 207 -18.25 13.91 2.21
N VAL A 208 -17.30 14.31 1.36
CA VAL A 208 -15.90 13.88 1.46
C VAL A 208 -15.23 14.52 2.69
N PRO A 209 -14.65 13.71 3.60
CA PRO A 209 -13.96 14.24 4.78
C PRO A 209 -12.72 15.04 4.40
N THR A 210 -12.35 16.01 5.24
CA THR A 210 -11.05 16.67 5.06
C THR A 210 -9.94 15.71 5.47
N LEU A 211 -8.73 15.94 4.97
CA LEU A 211 -7.60 15.08 5.30
C LEU A 211 -7.31 15.07 6.81
N GLU A 212 -7.54 16.19 7.50
CA GLU A 212 -7.35 16.35 8.93
C GLU A 212 -8.22 15.40 9.77
N SER A 213 -9.35 14.93 9.23
CA SER A 213 -10.19 13.91 9.88
C SER A 213 -9.47 12.57 10.08
N PHE A 214 -8.37 12.32 9.37
CA PHE A 214 -7.56 11.11 9.46
C PHE A 214 -6.25 11.30 10.25
N ALA A 215 -6.14 12.35 11.07
CA ALA A 215 -4.90 12.64 11.81
C ALA A 215 -4.49 11.55 12.82
N ASP A 216 -5.44 10.73 13.26
CA ASP A 216 -5.25 9.60 14.19
C ASP A 216 -4.72 8.33 13.51
N THR A 217 -4.65 8.29 12.18
CA THR A 217 -4.02 7.20 11.41
C THR A 217 -2.50 7.13 11.59
N TYR A 218 -1.89 8.16 12.18
CA TYR A 218 -0.48 8.14 12.55
C TYR A 218 -0.21 7.10 13.65
N VAL A 219 0.31 5.94 13.23
CA VAL A 219 0.69 4.84 14.12
C VAL A 219 2.07 4.36 13.71
N PRO A 220 3.13 4.61 14.51
CA PRO A 220 4.47 4.18 14.15
C PRO A 220 4.57 2.66 13.98
N LEU A 221 4.94 2.23 12.78
CA LEU A 221 5.08 0.84 12.37
C LEU A 221 6.55 0.55 12.03
N HIS A 222 6.98 -0.71 12.16
CA HIS A 222 8.35 -1.15 11.87
C HIS A 222 9.49 -0.45 12.64
N GLY A 223 10.71 -0.94 12.44
CA GLY A 223 11.91 -0.38 13.05
C GLY A 223 12.42 0.86 12.31
N VAL A 224 12.98 1.83 13.04
CA VAL A 224 13.58 3.03 12.45
C VAL A 224 14.65 2.69 11.40
N CYS A 225 14.75 3.52 10.37
CA CYS A 225 15.75 3.35 9.31
C CYS A 225 17.16 3.67 9.81
N LEU A 226 18.15 3.11 9.12
CA LEU A 226 19.57 3.31 9.38
C LEU A 226 20.27 3.73 8.08
N ASN A 227 21.51 4.21 8.20
CA ASN A 227 22.41 4.48 7.07
C ASN A 227 21.89 5.54 6.07
N GLY A 228 21.07 6.50 6.53
CA GLY A 228 20.67 7.64 5.71
C GLY A 228 19.55 7.34 4.70
N ARG A 229 18.87 6.19 4.81
CA ARG A 229 17.77 5.81 3.91
C ARG A 229 16.60 6.80 3.92
N GLU A 230 16.44 7.58 4.99
CA GLU A 230 15.47 8.67 5.05
C GLU A 230 15.66 9.73 3.95
N ASN A 231 16.81 9.75 3.27
CA ASN A 231 17.13 10.71 2.21
C ASN A 231 16.64 10.30 0.81
N ILE A 232 16.07 9.10 0.64
CA ILE A 232 15.55 8.68 -0.67
C ILE A 232 14.19 9.30 -0.98
N TYR A 233 13.43 9.68 0.06
CA TYR A 233 12.09 10.25 -0.08
C TYR A 233 12.10 11.58 -0.84
N LEU A 234 10.97 11.83 -1.48
CA LEU A 234 10.68 13.04 -2.23
C LEU A 234 9.55 13.82 -1.54
N ASN A 235 9.63 15.15 -1.58
CA ASN A 235 8.48 16.00 -1.29
C ASN A 235 7.54 15.98 -2.50
N TYR A 236 6.41 15.28 -2.36
CA TYR A 236 5.50 15.03 -3.47
C TYR A 236 4.79 16.31 -3.96
N ALA A 237 4.55 17.28 -3.07
CA ALA A 237 3.99 18.58 -3.47
C ALA A 237 4.93 19.31 -4.45
N VAL A 238 6.22 19.36 -4.13
CA VAL A 238 7.24 19.92 -5.03
C VAL A 238 7.39 19.10 -6.30
N TRP A 239 7.25 17.79 -6.23
CA TRP A 239 7.27 16.94 -7.41
C TRP A 239 6.11 17.25 -8.37
N ILE A 240 4.89 17.42 -7.85
CA ILE A 240 3.72 17.75 -8.69
C ILE A 240 3.99 18.99 -9.53
N GLU A 241 4.56 20.03 -8.92
CA GLU A 241 4.84 21.32 -9.56
C GLU A 241 6.03 21.28 -10.52
N THR A 242 7.11 20.60 -10.13
CA THR A 242 8.41 20.73 -10.82
C THR A 242 8.77 19.56 -11.72
N LYS A 243 8.23 18.35 -11.43
CA LYS A 243 8.67 17.07 -12.01
C LYS A 243 10.19 16.84 -11.92
N ASP A 244 10.85 17.46 -10.95
CA ASP A 244 12.31 17.40 -10.76
C ASP A 244 12.63 16.62 -9.49
N VAL A 245 13.22 15.43 -9.68
CA VAL A 245 13.52 14.50 -8.58
C VAL A 245 14.47 15.14 -7.55
N GLN A 246 15.47 15.88 -8.01
CA GLN A 246 16.48 16.43 -7.12
C GLN A 246 15.90 17.58 -6.30
N LYS A 247 15.13 18.48 -6.94
CA LYS A 247 14.42 19.55 -6.21
C LYS A 247 13.44 18.97 -5.19
N SER A 248 12.68 17.94 -5.55
CA SER A 248 11.75 17.28 -4.63
C SER A 248 12.47 16.62 -3.46
N ARG A 249 13.63 16.00 -3.68
CA ARG A 249 14.45 15.39 -2.62
C ARG A 249 15.02 16.43 -1.67
N ASP A 250 15.55 17.52 -2.21
CA ASP A 250 16.14 18.62 -1.43
C ASP A 250 15.08 19.39 -0.63
N ALA A 251 13.84 19.40 -1.11
CA ALA A 251 12.70 20.04 -0.45
C ALA A 251 12.07 19.21 0.68
N VAL A 252 12.57 18.00 1.00
CA VAL A 252 12.05 17.21 2.13
C VAL A 252 12.47 17.83 3.46
N PRO A 253 11.52 18.28 4.31
CA PRO A 253 11.82 18.83 5.63
C PRO A 253 12.52 17.81 6.53
N LYS A 254 13.52 18.28 7.29
CA LYS A 254 14.22 17.45 8.28
C LYS A 254 13.27 16.88 9.33
N GLU A 255 12.21 17.60 9.68
CA GLU A 255 11.21 17.16 10.65
C GLU A 255 10.47 15.90 10.17
N TRP A 256 10.04 15.85 8.90
CA TRP A 256 9.39 14.65 8.33
C TRP A 256 10.33 13.44 8.33
N LYS A 257 11.63 13.64 8.06
CA LYS A 257 12.63 12.56 8.11
C LYS A 257 12.82 11.96 9.50
N LYS A 258 12.55 12.71 10.59
CA LYS A 258 12.69 12.19 11.97
C LYS A 258 11.68 11.10 12.30
N TYR A 259 10.54 11.07 11.62
CA TYR A 259 9.52 10.06 11.87
C TYR A 259 9.97 8.64 11.47
N ILE A 260 10.79 8.54 10.42
CA ILE A 260 11.33 7.27 9.92
C ILE A 260 12.73 6.96 10.48
N SER A 261 13.57 7.98 10.69
CA SER A 261 14.92 7.81 11.26
C SER A 261 14.95 7.73 12.79
N GLY A 262 13.87 8.17 13.44
CA GLY A 262 13.67 8.16 14.89
C GLY A 262 14.70 8.96 15.70
N THR A 263 14.73 8.69 17.00
CA THR A 263 15.71 9.26 17.94
C THR A 263 17.03 8.50 17.90
N PHE A 264 18.09 9.12 18.45
CA PHE A 264 19.39 8.46 18.61
C PHE A 264 19.27 7.13 19.37
N THR A 265 18.47 7.11 20.45
CA THR A 265 18.25 5.92 21.28
C THR A 265 17.54 4.80 20.51
N GLN A 266 16.54 5.13 19.69
CA GLN A 266 15.87 4.15 18.82
C GLN A 266 16.85 3.55 17.80
N ARG A 267 17.68 4.38 17.16
CA ARG A 267 18.71 3.90 16.21
C ARG A 267 19.74 3.00 16.88
N LEU A 268 20.23 3.38 18.06
CA LEU A 268 21.18 2.57 18.82
C LEU A 268 20.58 1.19 19.18
N THR A 269 19.33 1.20 19.63
CA THR A 269 18.58 -0.02 19.97
C THR A 269 18.40 -0.93 18.75
N ARG A 270 18.01 -0.36 17.60
CA ARG A 270 17.87 -1.10 16.34
C ARG A 270 19.20 -1.70 15.88
N LYS A 271 20.30 -0.93 15.91
CA LYS A 271 21.65 -1.42 15.59
C LYS A 271 22.07 -2.59 16.48
N ARG A 272 21.84 -2.49 17.79
CA ARG A 272 22.13 -3.59 18.73
C ARG A 272 21.33 -4.85 18.38
N LYS A 273 20.01 -4.73 18.19
CA LYS A 273 19.15 -5.87 17.79
C LYS A 273 19.64 -6.54 16.50
N MET A 274 20.02 -5.76 15.48
CA MET A 274 20.52 -6.30 14.22
C MET A 274 21.87 -7.03 14.36
N LEU A 275 22.79 -6.51 15.18
CA LEU A 275 24.07 -7.17 15.45
C LEU A 275 23.86 -8.49 16.21
N THR A 276 23.00 -8.49 17.22
CA THR A 276 22.63 -9.69 17.96
C THR A 276 22.01 -10.74 17.05
N HIS A 277 21.05 -10.36 16.20
CA HIS A 277 20.46 -11.28 15.23
C HIS A 277 21.52 -11.85 14.28
N LYS A 278 22.36 -11.01 13.65
CA LYS A 278 23.45 -11.47 12.77
C LYS A 278 24.41 -12.44 13.46
N PHE A 279 24.72 -12.21 14.75
CA PHE A 279 25.57 -13.09 15.54
C PHE A 279 24.91 -14.47 15.72
N PHE A 280 23.65 -14.51 16.16
CA PHE A 280 22.92 -15.78 16.33
C PHE A 280 22.69 -16.52 15.02
N THR A 281 22.35 -15.83 13.93
CA THR A 281 22.23 -16.44 12.60
C THR A 281 23.56 -17.09 12.17
N ARG A 282 24.70 -16.39 12.36
CA ARG A 282 26.03 -16.94 12.06
C ARG A 282 26.37 -18.15 12.92
N LEU A 283 26.01 -18.13 14.22
CA LEU A 283 26.18 -19.31 15.09
C LEU A 283 25.34 -20.49 14.63
N SER A 284 24.07 -20.26 14.27
CA SER A 284 23.16 -21.29 13.75
C SER A 284 23.71 -21.93 12.48
N ILE A 285 24.19 -21.12 11.52
CA ILE A 285 24.83 -21.62 10.29
C ILE A 285 26.09 -22.43 10.61
N LYS A 286 26.95 -21.96 11.51
CA LYS A 286 28.15 -22.70 11.94
C LYS A 286 27.78 -24.03 12.60
N ARG A 287 26.75 -24.04 13.46
CA ARG A 287 26.25 -25.26 14.12
C ARG A 287 25.69 -26.25 13.10
N LYS A 288 24.85 -25.81 12.16
CA LYS A 288 24.35 -26.67 11.05
C LYS A 288 25.50 -27.27 10.24
N ARG A 289 26.51 -26.48 9.88
CA ARG A 289 27.71 -26.98 9.17
C ARG A 289 28.51 -27.99 9.99
N LEU A 290 28.62 -27.79 11.31
CA LEU A 290 29.33 -28.72 12.20
C LEU A 290 28.57 -30.04 12.35
N MET A 291 27.25 -29.99 12.55
CA MET A 291 26.40 -31.19 12.64
C MET A 291 26.43 -32.02 11.35
N HIS A 292 26.42 -31.35 10.18
CA HIS A 292 26.59 -32.02 8.89
C HIS A 292 27.97 -32.67 8.73
N LYS A 293 29.05 -32.03 9.19
CA LYS A 293 30.40 -32.61 9.16
C LYS A 293 30.58 -33.82 10.09
N LEU A 294 29.81 -33.87 11.18
CA LEU A 294 29.89 -34.92 12.20
C LEU A 294 28.89 -36.07 11.96
N GLY A 295 28.14 -36.06 10.86
CA GLY A 295 27.21 -37.15 10.52
C GLY A 295 25.90 -37.17 11.33
N PHE A 296 25.54 -36.06 11.99
CA PHE A 296 24.33 -35.96 12.83
C PHE A 296 23.11 -35.33 12.12
N ALA A 297 23.15 -35.16 10.80
CA ALA A 297 22.04 -34.60 10.04
C ALA A 297 21.21 -35.74 9.41
N GLN A 298 20.02 -36.01 9.95
CA GLN A 298 18.89 -36.55 9.19
C GLN A 298 18.14 -35.39 8.53
#